data_AF-A0A350CDG0-F1
#
_entry.id   AF-A0A350CDG0-F1
#
_cell.length_a   1.000
_cell.length_b   1.000
_cell.length_c   1.000
_cell.angle_alpha   90.00
_cell.angle_beta   90.00
_cell.angle_gamma   90.00
#
_symmetry.space_group_name_H-M   'P 1'
#
loop_
_entity.id
_entity.type
_entity.pdbx_description
1 polymer ?
#
loop_
_entity_poly.entity_id
_entity_poly.type
_entity_poly.pdbx_seq_one_letter_code
_entity_poly.pdbx_strand_id
1 'polypeptide(L)'
;MPFVIARICVSQEANEVPSASPLSIKEFFESDNLLTLDQLQQLEYAAGTSQLTEIRQVVGDLTRRVEAGEKRESVLARAGVGAYVLSRQSQADRLLAAVSSDGVALFAHGQCLTSLGRPDEAAVRFEAASRLGVDPVGCALRRAGAIRAAGRVDEAEKLLRSVAASAASRAEYSFQMGCIWADRGDSLTAVEYFERAVDMDPHHSRALFWLAAENALRGNDEEAVRLYERSLSRPPFYIGALLNLGLLYEDRENYQAAAFCFRRVREYDPNNQFAELYLKDIEATQGMYYDEDHAKQEARMKQLLGRPVTDFELSVRSRNCLQAMNIISLGDLTEVSEQELLAGKNFGETSLMEIRELLQAHGLRIGQNLHKIHSREHIVDQSLSP
;
A
#
# COMPACT_ATOMS: atom_id res chain seq x y z
N MET A 1 -22.15 4.22 14.69
CA MET A 1 -21.89 4.30 13.24
C MET A 1 -21.65 2.89 12.72
N PRO A 2 -22.15 2.47 11.54
CA PRO A 2 -21.75 1.17 10.98
C PRO A 2 -20.29 1.26 10.54
N PHE A 3 -19.42 0.38 11.06
CA PHE A 3 -18.03 0.28 10.63
C PHE A 3 -17.96 0.05 9.11
N VAL A 4 -17.07 0.75 8.44
CA VAL A 4 -16.97 0.71 6.98
C VAL A 4 -16.16 -0.52 6.59
N ILE A 5 -16.86 -1.57 6.16
CA ILE A 5 -16.22 -2.73 5.53
C ILE A 5 -15.95 -2.35 4.06
N ALA A 6 -14.85 -1.62 3.83
CA ALA A 6 -14.43 -1.23 2.49
C ALA A 6 -13.78 -2.40 1.72
N ARG A 7 -13.82 -2.30 0.38
CA ARG A 7 -13.15 -3.23 -0.55
C ARG A 7 -11.66 -3.35 -0.23
N ILE A 8 -11.15 -4.58 -0.28
CA ILE A 8 -9.76 -4.91 0.02
C ILE A 8 -8.87 -4.38 -1.12
N CYS A 9 -8.00 -3.44 -0.83
CA CYS A 9 -6.81 -3.26 -1.66
C CYS A 9 -5.81 -4.32 -1.22
N VAL A 10 -5.73 -5.42 -1.96
CA VAL A 10 -4.75 -6.48 -1.69
C VAL A 10 -3.41 -5.99 -2.20
N SER A 11 -2.56 -5.52 -1.30
CA SER A 11 -1.14 -5.26 -1.58
C SER A 11 -0.26 -6.27 -0.85
N GLN A 12 -0.37 -7.55 -1.23
CA GLN A 12 0.55 -8.66 -0.95
C GLN A 12 1.03 -8.94 0.49
N GLU A 13 0.95 -10.21 0.85
CA GLU A 13 1.44 -10.75 2.13
C GLU A 13 2.97 -10.75 2.12
N ALA A 14 3.59 -9.77 2.79
CA ALA A 14 5.01 -9.85 3.11
C ALA A 14 5.22 -10.89 4.22
N ASN A 15 5.26 -12.17 3.84
CA ASN A 15 5.79 -13.23 4.69
C ASN A 15 7.32 -13.07 4.86
N GLU A 16 7.83 -13.70 5.92
CA GLU A 16 9.22 -13.69 6.40
C GLU A 16 10.29 -13.51 5.31
N VAL A 17 11.34 -12.75 5.65
CA VAL A 17 12.53 -12.52 4.81
C VAL A 17 13.00 -13.86 4.22
N PRO A 18 12.93 -14.05 2.89
CA PRO A 18 13.34 -15.31 2.27
C PRO A 18 14.83 -15.58 2.57
N SER A 19 15.15 -16.76 3.10
CA SER A 19 16.52 -17.16 3.43
C SER A 19 17.35 -17.58 2.20
N ALA A 20 17.01 -17.08 1.01
CA ALA A 20 17.61 -17.48 -0.26
C ALA A 20 18.20 -16.27 -1.00
N SER A 21 19.17 -16.54 -1.89
CA SER A 21 19.87 -15.55 -2.70
C SER A 21 18.89 -14.56 -3.35
N PRO A 22 19.24 -13.25 -3.42
CA PRO A 22 18.33 -12.24 -3.94
C PRO A 22 17.89 -12.58 -5.37
N LEU A 23 16.57 -12.57 -5.60
CA LEU A 23 15.95 -12.82 -6.89
C LEU A 23 16.49 -11.82 -7.93
N SER A 24 17.08 -12.32 -9.01
CA SER A 24 17.36 -11.50 -10.19
C SER A 24 16.04 -11.22 -10.90
N ILE A 25 15.57 -9.97 -10.81
CA ILE A 25 14.28 -9.54 -11.38
C ILE A 25 14.24 -9.83 -12.88
N LYS A 26 15.32 -9.52 -13.59
CA LYS A 26 15.43 -9.78 -15.02
C LYS A 26 15.35 -11.28 -15.35
N GLU A 27 16.14 -12.12 -14.68
CA GLU A 27 16.13 -13.57 -14.93
C GLU A 27 14.79 -14.21 -14.57
N PHE A 28 14.15 -13.72 -13.50
CA PHE A 28 12.79 -14.10 -13.17
C PHE A 28 11.88 -13.81 -14.36
N PHE A 29 11.80 -12.57 -14.85
CA PHE A 29 10.83 -12.21 -15.89
C PHE A 29 11.14 -12.78 -17.30
N GLU A 30 12.39 -13.18 -17.57
CA GLU A 30 12.80 -13.77 -18.86
C GLU A 30 12.66 -15.30 -18.93
N SER A 31 12.49 -15.98 -17.79
CA SER A 31 12.43 -17.44 -17.74
C SER A 31 11.14 -18.03 -18.31
N ASP A 32 11.21 -19.18 -18.97
CA ASP A 32 10.03 -19.93 -19.43
C ASP A 32 9.59 -21.04 -18.43
N ASN A 33 10.29 -21.19 -17.31
CA ASN A 33 9.95 -22.19 -16.29
C ASN A 33 8.68 -21.79 -15.52
N LEU A 34 7.96 -22.81 -15.03
CA LEU A 34 6.84 -22.63 -14.10
C LEU A 34 7.29 -21.91 -12.84
N LEU A 35 6.40 -21.05 -12.34
CA LEU A 35 6.61 -20.27 -11.13
C LEU A 35 6.54 -21.15 -9.87
N THR A 36 7.31 -20.77 -8.86
CA THR A 36 7.26 -21.37 -7.51
C THR A 36 6.71 -20.38 -6.49
N LEU A 37 6.16 -20.88 -5.38
CA LEU A 37 5.67 -20.01 -4.29
C LEU A 37 6.79 -19.17 -3.66
N ASP A 38 8.01 -19.72 -3.58
CA ASP A 38 9.20 -18.99 -3.13
C ASP A 38 9.54 -17.82 -4.07
N GLN A 39 9.47 -18.04 -5.40
CA GLN A 39 9.66 -16.95 -6.35
C GLN A 39 8.57 -15.89 -6.27
N LEU A 40 7.32 -16.28 -6.04
CA LEU A 40 6.24 -15.32 -5.78
C LEU A 40 6.59 -14.49 -4.54
N GLN A 41 6.86 -15.12 -3.39
CA GLN A 41 7.21 -14.44 -2.13
C GLN A 41 8.41 -13.49 -2.27
N GLN A 42 9.47 -13.92 -2.95
CA GLN A 42 10.63 -13.08 -3.23
C GLN A 42 10.26 -11.86 -4.08
N LEU A 43 9.37 -12.03 -5.06
CA LEU A 43 8.88 -10.94 -5.88
C LEU A 43 7.98 -9.97 -5.09
N GLU A 44 7.12 -10.48 -4.20
CA GLU A 44 6.30 -9.65 -3.29
C GLU A 44 7.20 -8.82 -2.37
N TYR A 45 8.23 -9.44 -1.80
CA TYR A 45 9.24 -8.75 -0.99
C TYR A 45 9.98 -7.68 -1.81
N ALA A 46 10.47 -8.04 -3.01
CA ALA A 46 11.23 -7.13 -3.86
C ALA A 46 10.41 -5.88 -4.26
N ALA A 47 9.10 -6.02 -4.45
CA ALA A 47 8.20 -4.89 -4.73
C ALA A 47 8.09 -3.89 -3.57
N GLY A 48 8.41 -4.30 -2.34
CA GLY A 48 8.50 -3.42 -1.18
C GLY A 48 9.86 -2.71 -1.02
N THR A 49 10.82 -2.93 -1.93
CA THR A 49 12.21 -2.45 -1.82
C THR A 49 12.59 -1.49 -2.96
N SER A 50 13.88 -1.14 -3.06
CA SER A 50 14.45 -0.36 -4.16
C SER A 50 14.28 -1.02 -5.54
N GLN A 51 13.95 -2.31 -5.61
CA GLN A 51 13.71 -3.04 -6.87
C GLN A 51 12.33 -2.75 -7.50
N LEU A 52 11.44 -2.02 -6.81
CA LEU A 52 10.11 -1.69 -7.31
C LEU A 52 10.12 -1.00 -8.68
N THR A 53 11.04 -0.08 -8.93
CA THR A 53 11.15 0.63 -10.21
C THR A 53 11.52 -0.32 -11.35
N GLU A 54 12.44 -1.25 -11.09
CA GLU A 54 12.83 -2.28 -12.05
C GLU A 54 11.66 -3.23 -12.37
N ILE A 55 10.95 -3.70 -11.34
CA ILE A 55 9.75 -4.55 -11.52
C ILE A 55 8.70 -3.83 -12.37
N ARG A 56 8.42 -2.55 -12.10
CA ARG A 56 7.46 -1.75 -12.90
C ARG A 56 7.87 -1.65 -14.36
N GLN A 57 9.15 -1.43 -14.64
CA GLN A 57 9.68 -1.34 -15.99
C GLN A 57 9.52 -2.67 -16.73
N VAL A 58 10.00 -3.77 -16.14
CA VAL A 58 9.97 -5.09 -16.77
C VAL A 58 8.53 -5.59 -16.99
N VAL A 59 7.63 -5.38 -16.03
CA VAL A 59 6.21 -5.72 -16.19
C VAL A 59 5.56 -4.87 -17.30
N GLY A 60 5.94 -3.59 -17.41
CA GLY A 60 5.51 -2.73 -18.51
C GLY A 60 5.96 -3.25 -19.88
N ASP A 61 7.21 -3.70 -19.99
CA ASP A 61 7.78 -4.28 -21.22
C ASP A 61 7.07 -5.57 -21.61
N LEU A 62 6.85 -6.47 -20.66
CA LEU A 62 6.10 -7.71 -20.90
C LEU A 62 4.65 -7.43 -21.31
N THR A 63 3.99 -6.46 -20.68
CA THR A 63 2.64 -6.07 -21.06
C THR A 63 2.59 -5.60 -22.51
N ARG A 64 3.53 -4.72 -22.92
CA ARG A 64 3.60 -4.23 -24.31
C ARG A 64 3.82 -5.36 -25.31
N ARG A 65 4.62 -6.35 -24.96
CA ARG A 65 4.83 -7.55 -25.81
C ARG A 65 3.55 -8.37 -25.97
N VAL A 66 2.78 -8.55 -24.89
CA VAL A 66 1.48 -9.23 -24.93
C VAL A 66 0.49 -8.45 -25.79
N GLU A 67 0.43 -7.13 -25.65
CA GLU A 67 -0.40 -6.23 -26.47
C GLU A 67 0.01 -6.26 -27.96
N ALA A 68 1.30 -6.44 -28.26
CA ALA A 68 1.81 -6.64 -29.60
C ALA A 68 1.51 -8.04 -30.19
N GLY A 69 0.82 -8.91 -29.44
CA GLY A 69 0.33 -10.20 -29.92
C GLY A 69 1.08 -11.42 -29.37
N GLU A 70 2.00 -11.26 -28.41
CA GLU A 70 2.66 -12.40 -27.77
C GLU A 70 1.70 -13.15 -26.84
N LYS A 71 1.36 -14.40 -27.19
CA LYS A 71 0.41 -15.24 -26.44
C LYS A 71 1.06 -16.39 -25.68
N ARG A 72 2.38 -16.38 -25.53
CA ARG A 72 3.09 -17.43 -24.79
C ARG A 72 2.64 -17.41 -23.33
N GLU A 73 2.25 -18.57 -22.82
CA GLU A 73 1.66 -18.69 -21.48
C GLU A 73 2.64 -18.31 -20.36
N SER A 74 3.94 -18.61 -20.51
CA SER A 74 5.00 -18.18 -19.60
C SER A 74 5.08 -16.65 -19.47
N VAL A 75 4.98 -15.95 -20.60
CA VAL A 75 4.99 -14.48 -20.65
C VAL A 75 3.73 -13.91 -20.00
N LEU A 76 2.56 -14.49 -20.28
CA LEU A 76 1.30 -14.09 -19.66
C LEU A 76 1.32 -14.32 -18.13
N ALA A 77 1.82 -15.47 -17.69
CA ALA A 77 1.94 -15.82 -16.27
C ALA A 77 2.83 -14.81 -15.54
N ARG A 78 4.02 -14.51 -16.08
CA ARG A 78 4.95 -13.57 -15.46
C ARG A 78 4.46 -12.13 -15.50
N ALA A 79 3.96 -11.67 -16.64
CA ALA A 79 3.37 -10.34 -16.75
C ALA A 79 2.20 -10.17 -15.79
N GLY A 80 1.34 -11.18 -15.70
CA GLY A 80 0.17 -11.20 -14.84
C GLY A 80 0.52 -11.24 -13.35
N VAL A 81 1.46 -12.09 -12.94
CA VAL A 81 1.96 -12.15 -11.55
C VAL A 81 2.67 -10.85 -11.17
N GLY A 82 3.46 -10.27 -12.08
CA GLY A 82 4.07 -8.97 -11.85
C GLY A 82 3.04 -7.84 -11.74
N ALA A 83 1.98 -7.85 -12.56
CA ALA A 83 0.88 -6.89 -12.43
C ALA A 83 0.12 -7.08 -11.11
N TYR A 84 -0.09 -8.31 -10.66
CA TYR A 84 -0.67 -8.63 -9.36
C TYR A 84 0.18 -8.07 -8.22
N VAL A 85 1.50 -8.25 -8.29
CA VAL A 85 2.47 -7.72 -7.33
C VAL A 85 2.43 -6.21 -7.21
N LEU A 86 2.28 -5.54 -8.35
CA LEU A 86 2.13 -4.10 -8.41
C LEU A 86 0.72 -3.61 -8.02
N SER A 87 -0.12 -4.50 -7.47
CA SER A 87 -1.51 -4.23 -7.08
C SER A 87 -2.40 -3.75 -8.24
N ARG A 88 -2.04 -4.07 -9.49
CA ARG A 88 -2.79 -3.70 -10.71
C ARG A 88 -3.80 -4.79 -11.06
N GLN A 89 -4.80 -4.97 -10.20
CA GLN A 89 -5.71 -6.12 -10.23
C GLN A 89 -6.40 -6.31 -11.60
N SER A 90 -6.97 -5.26 -12.20
CA SER A 90 -7.61 -5.37 -13.51
C SER A 90 -6.66 -5.73 -14.66
N GLN A 91 -5.38 -5.35 -14.55
CA GLN A 91 -4.36 -5.73 -15.53
C GLN A 91 -3.95 -7.20 -15.32
N ALA A 92 -3.76 -7.61 -14.07
CA ALA A 92 -3.43 -8.98 -13.70
C ALA A 92 -4.52 -9.96 -14.16
N ASP A 93 -5.80 -9.66 -13.92
CA ASP A 93 -6.95 -10.47 -14.38
C ASP A 93 -6.91 -10.70 -15.90
N ARG A 94 -6.73 -9.63 -16.70
CA ARG A 94 -6.65 -9.74 -18.16
C ARG A 94 -5.51 -10.64 -18.63
N LEU A 95 -4.34 -10.54 -18.00
CA LEU A 95 -3.14 -11.30 -18.37
C LEU A 95 -3.24 -12.77 -17.91
N LEU A 96 -3.74 -13.01 -16.70
CA LEU A 96 -3.84 -14.33 -16.09
C LEU A 96 -5.08 -15.12 -16.54
N ALA A 97 -6.05 -14.48 -17.19
CA ALA A 97 -7.26 -15.13 -17.70
C ALA A 97 -6.96 -16.33 -18.61
N ALA A 98 -5.95 -16.20 -19.48
CA ALA A 98 -5.55 -17.24 -20.42
C ALA A 98 -4.56 -18.28 -19.85
N VAL A 99 -4.04 -18.06 -18.64
CA VAL A 99 -3.10 -18.98 -17.99
C VAL A 99 -3.86 -20.13 -17.32
N SER A 100 -3.41 -21.35 -17.54
CA SER A 100 -4.03 -22.62 -17.17
C SER A 100 -3.03 -23.67 -16.67
N SER A 101 -1.76 -23.62 -17.08
CA SER A 101 -0.73 -24.62 -16.77
C SER A 101 0.18 -24.25 -15.60
N ASP A 102 0.21 -22.96 -15.21
CA ASP A 102 1.05 -22.49 -14.11
C ASP A 102 0.22 -22.32 -12.83
N GLY A 103 0.46 -23.21 -11.86
CA GLY A 103 -0.32 -23.25 -10.62
C GLY A 103 -0.15 -22.00 -9.75
N VAL A 104 1.03 -21.37 -9.74
CA VAL A 104 1.28 -20.16 -8.92
C VAL A 104 0.62 -18.95 -9.58
N ALA A 105 0.66 -18.86 -10.90
CA ALA A 105 -0.10 -17.86 -11.65
C ALA A 105 -1.61 -18.02 -11.43
N LEU A 106 -2.13 -19.25 -11.41
CA LEU A 106 -3.52 -19.53 -11.05
C LEU A 106 -3.85 -19.12 -9.61
N PHE A 107 -2.95 -19.38 -8.66
CA PHE A 107 -3.12 -18.96 -7.28
C PHE A 107 -3.19 -17.43 -7.16
N ALA A 108 -2.25 -16.71 -7.76
CA ALA A 108 -2.23 -15.25 -7.82
C ALA A 108 -3.49 -14.69 -8.51
N HIS A 109 -3.97 -15.36 -9.56
CA HIS A 109 -5.21 -14.98 -10.22
C HIS A 109 -6.44 -15.14 -9.29
N GLY A 110 -6.50 -16.20 -8.48
CA GLY A 110 -7.55 -16.36 -7.46
C GLY A 110 -7.55 -15.22 -6.45
N GLN A 111 -6.38 -14.76 -6.01
CA GLN A 111 -6.24 -13.61 -5.11
C GLN A 111 -6.70 -12.30 -5.79
N CYS A 112 -6.33 -12.11 -7.06
CA CYS A 112 -6.77 -10.99 -7.88
C CYS A 112 -8.30 -10.94 -8.02
N LEU A 113 -8.93 -12.05 -8.40
CA LEU A 113 -10.38 -12.16 -8.57
C LEU A 113 -11.14 -11.91 -7.26
N THR A 114 -10.58 -12.35 -6.12
CA THR A 114 -11.12 -12.02 -4.80
C THR A 114 -11.15 -10.51 -4.58
N SER A 115 -10.07 -9.82 -4.93
CA SER A 115 -9.95 -8.36 -4.81
C SER A 115 -10.91 -7.61 -5.73
N LEU A 116 -11.17 -8.15 -6.92
CA LEU A 116 -12.13 -7.62 -7.89
C LEU A 116 -13.60 -7.88 -7.50
N GLY A 117 -13.85 -8.69 -6.45
CA GLY A 117 -15.20 -9.06 -6.04
C GLY A 117 -15.85 -10.10 -6.95
N ARG A 118 -15.05 -11.00 -7.54
CA ARG A 118 -15.49 -12.13 -8.36
C ARG A 118 -15.22 -13.46 -7.64
N PRO A 119 -15.89 -13.73 -6.50
CA PRO A 119 -15.54 -14.83 -5.59
C PRO A 119 -15.71 -16.23 -6.20
N ASP A 120 -16.72 -16.43 -7.04
CA ASP A 120 -16.95 -17.75 -7.66
C ASP A 120 -15.81 -18.13 -8.62
N GLU A 121 -15.33 -17.17 -9.41
CA GLU A 121 -14.21 -17.38 -10.31
C GLU A 121 -12.89 -17.55 -9.54
N ALA A 122 -12.71 -16.82 -8.44
CA ALA A 122 -11.58 -17.01 -7.54
C ALA A 122 -11.54 -18.44 -6.99
N ALA A 123 -12.68 -18.98 -6.54
CA ALA A 123 -12.77 -20.34 -6.01
C ALA A 123 -12.35 -21.40 -7.05
N VAL A 124 -12.72 -21.20 -8.33
CA VAL A 124 -12.29 -22.07 -9.44
C VAL A 124 -10.78 -22.00 -9.65
N ARG A 125 -10.19 -20.79 -9.60
CA ARG A 125 -8.74 -20.62 -9.77
C ARG A 125 -7.93 -21.26 -8.64
N PHE A 126 -8.37 -21.12 -7.39
CA PHE A 126 -7.72 -21.80 -6.25
C PHE A 126 -7.81 -23.32 -6.36
N GLU A 127 -8.94 -23.85 -6.81
CA GLU A 127 -9.08 -25.28 -7.04
C GLU A 127 -8.15 -25.78 -8.15
N ALA A 128 -8.02 -25.03 -9.25
CA ALA A 128 -7.09 -25.34 -10.33
C ALA A 128 -5.63 -25.31 -9.85
N ALA A 129 -5.23 -24.28 -9.09
CA ALA A 129 -3.90 -24.19 -8.49
C ALA A 129 -3.60 -25.39 -7.57
N SER A 130 -4.56 -25.78 -6.73
CA SER A 130 -4.45 -26.95 -5.86
C SER A 130 -4.25 -28.26 -6.64
N ARG A 131 -4.95 -28.44 -7.77
CA ARG A 131 -4.80 -29.63 -8.63
C ARG A 131 -3.43 -29.70 -9.29
N LEU A 132 -2.79 -28.57 -9.51
CA LEU A 132 -1.40 -28.46 -9.99
C LEU A 132 -0.36 -28.58 -8.86
N GLY A 133 -0.79 -28.89 -7.63
CA GLY A 133 0.10 -29.15 -6.50
C GLY A 133 0.58 -27.91 -5.75
N VAL A 134 0.06 -26.72 -6.08
CA VAL A 134 0.40 -25.50 -5.34
C VAL A 134 -0.34 -25.50 -4.03
N ASP A 135 0.40 -25.63 -2.92
CA ASP A 135 -0.06 -25.62 -1.52
C ASP A 135 -1.55 -26.00 -1.37
N PRO A 136 -1.91 -27.29 -1.49
CA PRO A 136 -3.32 -27.70 -1.53
C PRO A 136 -4.11 -27.24 -0.32
N VAL A 137 -3.48 -27.21 0.86
CA VAL A 137 -4.10 -26.72 2.09
C VAL A 137 -4.31 -25.21 2.00
N GLY A 138 -3.30 -24.43 1.63
CA GLY A 138 -3.42 -22.98 1.48
C GLY A 138 -4.46 -22.58 0.43
N CYS A 139 -4.48 -23.27 -0.72
CA CYS A 139 -5.50 -23.11 -1.75
C CYS A 139 -6.91 -23.40 -1.20
N ALA A 140 -7.10 -24.46 -0.41
CA ALA A 140 -8.38 -24.77 0.20
C ALA A 140 -8.84 -23.68 1.18
N LEU A 141 -7.92 -23.10 1.97
CA LEU A 141 -8.23 -21.99 2.87
C LEU A 141 -8.67 -20.73 2.11
N ARG A 142 -7.95 -20.35 1.04
CA ARG A 142 -8.31 -19.20 0.19
C ARG A 142 -9.61 -19.43 -0.57
N ARG A 143 -9.83 -20.65 -1.06
CA ARG A 143 -11.07 -21.08 -1.70
C ARG A 143 -12.25 -20.99 -0.75
N ALA A 144 -12.10 -21.40 0.51
CA ALA A 144 -13.14 -21.26 1.52
C ALA A 144 -13.50 -19.78 1.75
N GLY A 145 -12.49 -18.89 1.83
CA GLY A 145 -12.71 -17.46 1.91
C GLY A 145 -13.49 -16.89 0.71
N ALA A 146 -13.19 -17.36 -0.50
CA ALA A 146 -13.93 -16.97 -1.71
C ALA A 146 -15.38 -17.50 -1.70
N ILE A 147 -15.59 -18.77 -1.35
CA ILE A 147 -16.94 -19.37 -1.23
C ILE A 147 -17.78 -18.62 -0.19
N ARG A 148 -17.18 -18.25 0.95
CA ARG A 148 -17.81 -17.44 1.99
C ARG A 148 -18.20 -16.06 1.47
N ALA A 149 -17.31 -15.38 0.74
CA ALA A 149 -17.59 -14.09 0.12
C ALA A 149 -18.71 -14.15 -0.95
N ALA A 150 -18.97 -15.32 -1.54
CA ALA A 150 -20.13 -15.57 -2.39
C ALA A 150 -21.44 -15.82 -1.60
N GLY A 151 -21.43 -15.71 -0.26
CA GLY A 151 -22.57 -15.94 0.62
C GLY A 151 -22.80 -17.41 1.00
N ARG A 152 -21.94 -18.33 0.57
CA ARG A 152 -22.10 -19.79 0.78
C ARG A 152 -21.36 -20.24 2.05
N VAL A 153 -21.73 -19.67 3.19
CA VAL A 153 -21.02 -19.84 4.47
C VAL A 153 -20.89 -21.30 4.91
N ASP A 154 -21.95 -22.11 4.78
CA ASP A 154 -21.93 -23.51 5.19
C ASP A 154 -21.02 -24.38 4.30
N GLU A 155 -20.95 -24.06 3.01
CA GLU A 155 -20.04 -24.73 2.07
C GLU A 155 -18.57 -24.41 2.41
N ALA A 156 -18.29 -23.14 2.73
CA ALA A 156 -16.97 -22.70 3.17
C ALA A 156 -16.54 -23.41 4.46
N GLU A 157 -17.43 -23.52 5.46
CA GLU A 157 -17.13 -24.23 6.71
C GLU A 157 -16.83 -25.71 6.46
N LYS A 158 -17.66 -26.37 5.64
CA LYS A 158 -17.45 -27.78 5.29
C LYS A 158 -16.09 -27.99 4.65
N LEU A 159 -15.67 -27.09 3.76
CA LEU A 159 -14.35 -27.13 3.13
C LEU A 159 -13.24 -26.94 4.17
N LEU A 160 -13.31 -25.94 5.05
CA LEU A 160 -12.32 -25.73 6.11
C LEU A 160 -12.19 -26.95 7.01
N ARG A 161 -13.33 -27.51 7.47
CA ARG A 161 -13.34 -28.71 8.30
C ARG A 161 -12.70 -29.91 7.62
N SER A 162 -12.83 -30.05 6.30
CA SER A 162 -12.21 -31.14 5.53
C SER A 162 -10.68 -31.09 5.53
N VAL A 163 -10.09 -29.90 5.70
CA VAL A 163 -8.62 -29.70 5.73
C VAL A 163 -8.09 -29.42 7.15
N ALA A 164 -8.94 -29.45 8.17
CA ALA A 164 -8.61 -29.02 9.53
C ALA A 164 -7.38 -29.75 10.11
N ALA A 165 -7.27 -31.06 9.91
CA ALA A 165 -6.15 -31.85 10.42
C ALA A 165 -4.77 -31.36 9.91
N SER A 166 -4.72 -30.87 8.67
CA SER A 166 -3.51 -30.32 8.05
C SER A 166 -3.39 -28.80 8.15
N ALA A 167 -4.46 -28.10 8.51
CA ALA A 167 -4.55 -26.64 8.48
C ALA A 167 -4.57 -25.99 9.87
N ALA A 168 -4.82 -26.74 10.95
CA ALA A 168 -5.06 -26.21 12.29
C ALA A 168 -3.90 -25.35 12.85
N SER A 169 -2.67 -25.59 12.39
CA SER A 169 -1.48 -24.82 12.77
C SER A 169 -1.18 -23.63 11.86
N ARG A 170 -2.10 -23.25 10.96
CA ARG A 170 -1.93 -22.12 10.03
C ARG A 170 -2.83 -20.98 10.46
N ALA A 171 -2.26 -19.78 10.58
CA ALA A 171 -2.99 -18.56 10.93
C ALA A 171 -4.23 -18.33 10.03
N GLU A 172 -4.08 -18.53 8.72
CA GLU A 172 -5.17 -18.40 7.75
C GLU A 172 -6.38 -19.32 8.04
N TYR A 173 -6.18 -20.51 8.61
CA TYR A 173 -7.30 -21.39 8.96
C TYR A 173 -8.15 -20.79 10.06
N SER A 174 -7.51 -20.34 11.15
CA SER A 174 -8.20 -19.69 12.25
C SER A 174 -8.85 -18.39 11.78
N PHE A 175 -8.17 -17.62 10.94
CA PHE A 175 -8.75 -16.42 10.33
C PHE A 175 -10.05 -16.72 9.57
N GLN A 176 -10.06 -17.71 8.67
CA GLN A 176 -11.24 -18.06 7.89
C GLN A 176 -12.38 -18.63 8.76
N MET A 177 -12.06 -19.40 9.79
CA MET A 177 -13.05 -19.83 10.78
C MET A 177 -13.64 -18.65 11.55
N GLY A 178 -12.81 -17.69 11.96
CA GLY A 178 -13.26 -16.46 12.61
C GLY A 178 -14.23 -15.67 11.73
N CYS A 179 -13.92 -15.52 10.43
CA CYS A 179 -14.84 -14.87 9.50
C CYS A 179 -16.19 -15.62 9.36
N ILE A 180 -16.21 -16.95 9.39
CA ILE A 180 -17.47 -17.71 9.35
C ILE A 180 -18.33 -17.42 10.57
N TRP A 181 -17.72 -17.37 11.77
CA TRP A 181 -18.45 -17.06 12.99
C TRP A 181 -18.93 -15.61 13.04
N ALA A 182 -18.13 -14.67 12.52
CA ALA A 182 -18.51 -13.28 12.35
C ALA A 182 -19.73 -13.14 11.41
N ASP A 183 -19.73 -13.82 10.25
CA ASP A 183 -20.85 -13.81 9.31
C ASP A 183 -22.14 -14.41 9.93
N ARG A 184 -22.01 -15.29 10.91
CA ARG A 184 -23.13 -15.87 11.68
C ARG A 184 -23.61 -14.98 12.84
N GLY A 185 -22.91 -13.88 13.10
CA GLY A 185 -23.19 -12.99 14.23
C GLY A 185 -22.70 -13.50 15.58
N ASP A 186 -21.93 -14.59 15.62
CA ASP A 186 -21.27 -15.06 16.84
C ASP A 186 -19.92 -14.35 17.00
N SER A 187 -20.01 -13.09 17.40
CA SER A 187 -18.85 -12.23 17.56
C SER A 187 -17.85 -12.74 18.60
N LEU A 188 -18.30 -13.45 19.65
CA LEU A 188 -17.38 -13.94 20.70
C LEU A 188 -16.50 -15.06 20.17
N THR A 189 -17.11 -16.06 19.51
CA THR A 189 -16.35 -17.14 18.88
C THR A 189 -15.46 -16.59 17.75
N ALA A 190 -15.92 -15.58 17.00
CA ALA A 190 -15.10 -14.93 15.97
C ALA A 190 -13.82 -14.32 16.55
N VAL A 191 -13.92 -13.59 17.67
CA VAL A 191 -12.77 -13.00 18.38
C VAL A 191 -11.77 -14.07 18.80
N GLU A 192 -12.21 -15.18 19.40
CA GLU A 192 -11.30 -16.27 19.79
C GLU A 192 -10.50 -16.82 18.60
N TYR A 193 -11.13 -16.96 17.45
CA TYR A 193 -10.47 -17.43 16.24
C TYR A 193 -9.53 -16.39 15.64
N PHE A 194 -9.88 -15.10 15.67
CA PHE A 194 -8.98 -14.04 15.23
C PHE A 194 -7.77 -13.89 16.15
N GLU A 195 -7.95 -14.00 17.47
CA GLU A 195 -6.84 -14.03 18.44
C GLU A 195 -5.91 -15.20 18.15
N ARG A 196 -6.44 -16.42 17.94
CA ARG A 196 -5.63 -17.58 17.53
C ARG A 196 -4.86 -17.34 16.24
N ALA A 197 -5.45 -16.66 15.26
CA ALA A 197 -4.77 -16.32 14.02
C ALA A 197 -3.59 -15.37 14.27
N VAL A 198 -3.79 -14.35 15.12
CA VAL A 198 -2.76 -13.37 15.51
C VAL A 198 -1.68 -14.00 16.40
N ASP A 199 -2.02 -14.98 17.24
CA ASP A 199 -1.03 -15.71 18.05
C ASP A 199 -0.09 -16.55 17.18
N MET A 200 -0.62 -17.16 16.11
CA MET A 200 0.17 -17.92 15.14
C MET A 200 0.98 -17.03 14.20
N ASP A 201 0.40 -15.90 13.78
CA ASP A 201 1.06 -14.89 12.97
C ASP A 201 0.75 -13.48 13.52
N PRO A 202 1.68 -12.90 14.32
CA PRO A 202 1.51 -11.59 14.92
C PRO A 202 1.35 -10.43 13.92
N HIS A 203 1.62 -10.66 12.63
CA HIS A 203 1.53 -9.68 11.55
C HIS A 203 0.43 -10.01 10.54
N HIS A 204 -0.49 -10.93 10.86
CA HIS A 204 -1.58 -11.29 9.97
C HIS A 204 -2.57 -10.13 9.80
N SER A 205 -2.32 -9.23 8.85
CA SER A 205 -3.03 -7.94 8.70
C SER A 205 -4.55 -8.10 8.66
N ARG A 206 -5.08 -9.11 7.96
CA ARG A 206 -6.53 -9.37 7.92
C ARG A 206 -7.11 -9.75 9.28
N ALA A 207 -6.44 -10.60 10.05
CA ALA A 207 -6.94 -11.03 11.37
C ALA A 207 -6.87 -9.88 12.36
N LEU A 208 -5.79 -9.08 12.31
CA LEU A 208 -5.67 -7.84 13.09
C LEU A 208 -6.78 -6.84 12.77
N PHE A 209 -7.07 -6.61 11.49
CA PHE A 209 -8.18 -5.74 11.06
C PHE A 209 -9.53 -6.22 11.60
N TRP A 210 -9.86 -7.49 11.44
CA TRP A 210 -11.16 -8.02 11.88
C TRP A 210 -11.27 -8.07 13.41
N LEU A 211 -10.19 -8.41 14.12
CA LEU A 211 -10.13 -8.34 15.58
C LEU A 211 -10.31 -6.90 16.08
N ALA A 212 -9.71 -5.92 15.39
CA ALA A 212 -9.89 -4.50 15.69
C ALA A 212 -11.35 -4.06 15.50
N ALA A 213 -11.98 -4.47 14.40
CA ALA A 213 -13.38 -4.16 14.11
C ALA A 213 -14.32 -4.75 15.16
N GLU A 214 -14.09 -6.00 15.57
CA GLU A 214 -14.83 -6.66 16.64
C GLU A 214 -14.65 -5.99 18.01
N ASN A 215 -13.45 -5.48 18.31
CA ASN A 215 -13.19 -4.71 19.53
C ASN A 215 -13.89 -3.34 19.49
N ALA A 216 -13.83 -2.64 18.36
CA ALA A 216 -14.46 -1.34 18.20
C ALA A 216 -16.00 -1.45 18.29
N LEU A 217 -16.60 -2.51 17.73
CA LEU A 217 -18.04 -2.80 17.89
C LEU A 217 -18.47 -2.99 19.36
N ARG A 218 -17.55 -3.40 20.23
CA ARG A 218 -17.79 -3.59 21.67
C ARG A 218 -17.43 -2.35 22.50
N GLY A 219 -16.99 -1.26 21.88
CA GLY A 219 -16.51 -0.06 22.55
C GLY A 219 -15.11 -0.19 23.15
N ASN A 220 -14.35 -1.23 22.79
CA ASN A 220 -12.95 -1.39 23.21
C ASN A 220 -12.01 -0.58 22.30
N ASP A 221 -12.28 0.73 22.18
CA ASP A 221 -11.69 1.55 21.13
C ASP A 221 -10.16 1.68 21.24
N GLU A 222 -9.61 1.67 22.45
CA GLU A 222 -8.15 1.74 22.67
C GLU A 222 -7.43 0.51 22.12
N GLU A 223 -7.99 -0.68 22.34
CA GLU A 223 -7.48 -1.92 21.76
C GLU A 223 -7.68 -1.92 20.25
N ALA A 224 -8.84 -1.48 19.77
CA ALA A 224 -9.11 -1.40 18.34
C ALA A 224 -8.11 -0.51 17.59
N VAL A 225 -7.77 0.66 18.14
CA VAL A 225 -6.73 1.54 17.58
C VAL A 225 -5.39 0.81 17.50
N ARG A 226 -4.94 0.17 18.59
CA ARG A 226 -3.67 -0.60 18.60
C ARG A 226 -3.66 -1.71 17.55
N LEU A 227 -4.77 -2.42 17.40
CA LEU A 227 -4.90 -3.52 16.43
C LEU A 227 -4.94 -3.01 14.98
N TYR A 228 -5.63 -1.90 14.70
CA TYR A 228 -5.60 -1.27 13.37
C TYR A 228 -4.21 -0.75 13.02
N GLU A 229 -3.50 -0.11 13.95
CA GLU A 229 -2.12 0.34 13.75
C GLU A 229 -1.19 -0.85 13.46
N ARG A 230 -1.33 -1.96 14.20
CA ARG A 230 -0.59 -3.20 13.92
C ARG A 230 -0.93 -3.78 12.54
N SER A 231 -2.22 -3.79 12.16
CA SER A 231 -2.65 -4.23 10.83
C SER A 231 -2.02 -3.40 9.70
N LEU A 232 -1.63 -2.16 9.98
CA LEU A 232 -1.02 -1.23 9.04
C LEU A 232 0.51 -1.16 9.17
N SER A 233 1.10 -1.91 10.10
CA SER A 233 2.55 -1.88 10.35
C SER A 233 3.36 -2.54 9.23
N ARG A 234 2.73 -3.42 8.43
CA ARG A 234 3.35 -4.11 7.28
C ARG A 234 2.33 -4.25 6.14
N PRO A 235 2.79 -4.19 4.88
CA PRO A 235 1.98 -4.63 3.74
C PRO A 235 1.51 -6.08 3.95
N PRO A 236 0.23 -6.40 3.64
CA PRO A 236 -0.73 -5.60 2.89
C PRO A 236 -1.46 -4.55 3.75
N PHE A 237 -1.57 -3.33 3.22
CA PHE A 237 -2.33 -2.27 3.88
C PHE A 237 -3.82 -2.41 3.57
N TYR A 238 -4.62 -2.63 4.61
CA TYR A 238 -6.06 -2.75 4.45
C TYR A 238 -6.70 -1.35 4.46
N ILE A 239 -7.28 -0.91 3.33
CA ILE A 239 -7.96 0.39 3.25
C ILE A 239 -9.05 0.51 4.33
N GLY A 240 -9.77 -0.57 4.62
CA GLY A 240 -10.76 -0.59 5.70
C GLY A 240 -10.15 -0.31 7.08
N ALA A 241 -8.88 -0.68 7.32
CA ALA A 241 -8.20 -0.38 8.58
C ALA A 241 -7.91 1.11 8.68
N LEU A 242 -7.47 1.76 7.58
CA LEU A 242 -7.28 3.21 7.53
C LEU A 242 -8.60 3.96 7.72
N LEU A 243 -9.68 3.51 7.07
CA LEU A 243 -11.00 4.12 7.22
C LEU A 243 -11.51 4.00 8.66
N ASN A 244 -11.54 2.79 9.23
CA ASN A 244 -12.04 2.57 10.58
C ASN A 244 -11.16 3.24 11.66
N LEU A 245 -9.83 3.28 11.46
CA LEU A 245 -8.93 4.02 12.33
C LEU A 245 -9.20 5.53 12.24
N GLY A 246 -9.45 6.05 11.03
CA GLY A 246 -9.83 7.44 10.82
C GLY A 246 -11.13 7.81 11.54
N LEU A 247 -12.14 6.94 11.47
CA LEU A 247 -13.40 7.09 12.19
C LEU A 247 -13.20 7.10 13.70
N LEU A 248 -12.41 6.18 14.25
CA LEU A 248 -12.12 6.15 15.69
C LEU A 248 -11.37 7.40 16.16
N TYR A 249 -10.52 8.00 15.32
CA TYR A 249 -9.89 9.28 15.66
C TYR A 249 -10.87 10.45 15.56
N GLU A 250 -11.80 10.42 14.61
CA GLU A 250 -12.83 11.44 14.45
C GLU A 250 -13.83 11.43 15.62
N ASP A 251 -14.30 10.24 16.03
CA ASP A 251 -15.15 10.06 17.22
C ASP A 251 -14.48 10.57 18.51
N ARG A 252 -13.14 10.62 18.53
CA ARG A 252 -12.32 11.15 19.65
C ARG A 252 -11.91 12.61 19.46
N GLU A 253 -12.47 13.29 18.47
CA GLU A 253 -12.16 14.68 18.09
C GLU A 253 -10.68 14.91 17.71
N ASN A 254 -9.93 13.84 17.46
CA ASN A 254 -8.56 13.92 16.92
C ASN A 254 -8.60 14.07 15.40
N TYR A 255 -9.12 15.22 14.96
CA TYR A 255 -9.34 15.52 13.56
C TYR A 255 -8.04 15.51 12.73
N GLN A 256 -6.90 15.82 13.35
CA GLN A 256 -5.60 15.79 12.67
C GLN A 256 -5.22 14.35 12.27
N ALA A 257 -5.34 13.40 13.20
CA ALA A 257 -5.05 11.99 12.94
C ALA A 257 -6.10 11.38 12.00
N ALA A 258 -7.38 11.71 12.19
CA ALA A 258 -8.45 11.29 11.29
C ALA A 258 -8.21 11.74 9.84
N ALA A 259 -7.89 13.03 9.63
CA ALA A 259 -7.59 13.57 8.32
C ALA A 259 -6.33 12.93 7.71
N PHE A 260 -5.33 12.56 8.52
CA PHE A 260 -4.18 11.79 8.03
C PHE A 260 -4.61 10.44 7.46
N CYS A 261 -5.44 9.69 8.20
CA CYS A 261 -5.98 8.40 7.74
C CYS A 261 -6.77 8.54 6.43
N PHE A 262 -7.71 9.49 6.35
CA PHE A 262 -8.53 9.68 5.16
C PHE A 262 -7.74 10.19 3.94
N ARG A 263 -6.73 11.06 4.15
CA ARG A 263 -5.81 11.44 3.07
C ARG A 263 -5.04 10.23 2.53
N ARG A 264 -4.57 9.34 3.40
CA ARG A 264 -3.93 8.08 2.99
C ARG A 264 -4.86 7.20 2.18
N VAL A 265 -6.13 7.07 2.58
CA VAL A 265 -7.13 6.35 1.78
C VAL A 265 -7.22 6.93 0.37
N ARG A 266 -7.25 8.27 0.23
CA ARG A 266 -7.32 8.94 -1.08
C ARG A 266 -6.04 8.77 -1.93
N GLU A 267 -4.88 8.56 -1.31
CA GLU A 267 -3.66 8.21 -2.05
C GLU A 267 -3.79 6.83 -2.73
N TYR A 268 -4.48 5.88 -2.10
CA TYR A 268 -4.67 4.53 -2.63
C TYR A 268 -5.94 4.37 -3.49
N ASP A 269 -7.01 5.06 -3.13
CA ASP A 269 -8.29 5.08 -3.83
C ASP A 269 -8.77 6.54 -3.99
N PRO A 270 -8.31 7.24 -5.04
CA PRO A 270 -8.66 8.64 -5.28
C PRO A 270 -10.16 8.92 -5.40
N ASN A 271 -10.95 7.89 -5.75
CA ASN A 271 -12.39 7.98 -5.94
C ASN A 271 -13.20 7.50 -4.72
N ASN A 272 -12.54 7.30 -3.57
CA ASN A 272 -13.21 6.85 -2.36
C ASN A 272 -14.13 7.93 -1.77
N GLN A 273 -15.44 7.79 -2.02
CA GLN A 273 -16.45 8.75 -1.58
C GLN A 273 -16.49 8.93 -0.06
N PHE A 274 -16.23 7.88 0.72
CA PHE A 274 -16.19 7.97 2.18
C PHE A 274 -15.04 8.87 2.65
N ALA A 275 -13.82 8.62 2.15
CA ALA A 275 -12.68 9.44 2.51
C ALA A 275 -12.87 10.92 2.11
N GLU A 276 -13.50 11.17 0.96
CA GLU A 276 -13.83 12.54 0.53
C GLU A 276 -14.84 13.21 1.47
N LEU A 277 -15.92 12.51 1.84
CA LEU A 277 -16.93 13.01 2.75
C LEU A 277 -16.34 13.37 4.11
N TYR A 278 -15.62 12.44 4.74
CA TYR A 278 -15.04 12.68 6.07
C TYR A 278 -13.97 13.77 6.06
N LEU A 279 -13.19 13.91 4.98
CA LEU A 279 -12.26 15.05 4.86
C LEU A 279 -13.00 16.38 4.77
N LYS A 280 -14.08 16.47 3.99
CA LYS A 280 -14.91 17.68 3.92
C LYS A 280 -15.54 18.04 5.25
N ASP A 281 -16.04 17.04 5.99
CA ASP A 281 -16.64 17.24 7.31
C ASP A 281 -15.58 17.72 8.32
N ILE A 282 -14.38 17.14 8.30
CA ILE A 282 -13.26 17.60 9.12
C ILE A 282 -12.84 19.03 8.73
N GLU A 283 -12.73 19.34 7.45
CA GLU A 283 -12.38 20.68 6.94
C GLU A 283 -13.44 21.72 7.34
N ALA A 284 -14.72 21.36 7.27
CA ALA A 284 -15.83 22.22 7.71
C ALA A 284 -15.81 22.42 9.24
N THR A 285 -15.45 21.39 10.00
CA THR A 285 -15.32 21.44 11.46
C THR A 285 -14.12 22.29 11.88
N GLN A 286 -12.98 22.16 11.19
CA GLN A 286 -11.81 23.03 11.33
C GLN A 286 -12.10 24.47 10.87
N GLY A 287 -13.03 24.68 9.93
CA GLY A 287 -13.53 26.01 9.57
C GLY A 287 -14.30 26.70 10.70
N MET A 288 -14.84 25.97 11.68
CA MET A 288 -15.49 26.52 12.88
C MET A 288 -14.54 26.65 14.09
N TYR A 289 -13.48 25.84 14.14
CA TYR A 289 -12.36 25.98 15.08
C TYR A 289 -11.11 26.43 14.31
N TYR A 290 -11.07 27.73 13.97
CA TYR A 290 -9.82 28.39 13.57
C TYR A 290 -8.83 28.25 14.73
N ASP A 291 -7.93 27.26 14.65
CA ASP A 291 -6.70 27.31 15.41
C ASP A 291 -5.87 28.45 14.81
N GLU A 292 -6.11 29.66 15.33
CA GLU A 292 -5.40 30.86 14.93
C GLU A 292 -3.88 30.64 14.97
N ASP A 293 -3.38 29.82 15.88
CA ASP A 293 -1.96 29.59 16.04
C ASP A 293 -1.42 28.67 14.95
N HIS A 294 -2.14 27.61 14.57
CA HIS A 294 -1.76 26.78 13.41
C HIS A 294 -1.88 27.54 12.09
N ALA A 295 -2.98 28.28 11.87
CA ALA A 295 -3.16 29.10 10.67
C ALA A 295 -2.08 30.20 10.58
N LYS A 296 -1.74 30.86 11.70
CA LYS A 296 -0.62 31.80 11.79
C LYS A 296 0.71 31.10 11.52
N GLN A 297 0.91 29.90 12.03
CA GLN A 297 2.17 29.16 11.86
C GLN A 297 2.37 28.68 10.43
N GLU A 298 1.31 28.17 9.78
CA GLU A 298 1.32 27.78 8.37
C GLU A 298 1.51 29.00 7.46
N ALA A 299 0.77 30.09 7.71
CA ALA A 299 0.94 31.35 6.97
C ALA A 299 2.35 31.93 7.15
N ARG A 300 2.90 31.88 8.37
CA ARG A 300 4.26 32.33 8.69
C ARG A 300 5.31 31.46 8.01
N MET A 301 5.13 30.14 7.99
CA MET A 301 6.01 29.21 7.29
C MET A 301 5.95 29.42 5.77
N LYS A 302 4.75 29.57 5.20
CA LYS A 302 4.56 29.85 3.77
C LYS A 302 5.18 31.19 3.37
N GLN A 303 5.02 32.21 4.21
CA GLN A 303 5.65 33.52 4.02
C GLN A 303 7.17 33.41 4.11
N LEU A 304 7.72 32.62 5.04
CA LEU A 304 9.15 32.41 5.20
C LEU A 304 9.75 31.69 3.98
N LEU A 305 9.15 30.59 3.53
CA LEU A 305 9.62 29.84 2.36
C LEU A 305 9.51 30.66 1.07
N GLY A 306 8.50 31.53 0.96
CA GLY A 306 8.35 32.45 -0.17
C GLY A 306 9.30 33.64 -0.17
N ARG A 307 10.14 33.84 0.85
CA ARG A 307 11.10 34.96 0.87
C ARG A 307 12.17 34.78 -0.20
N PRO A 308 12.38 35.78 -1.07
CA PRO A 308 13.44 35.75 -2.06
C PRO A 308 14.82 35.59 -1.44
N VAL A 309 15.69 34.78 -2.05
CA VAL A 309 17.10 34.66 -1.59
C VAL A 309 17.87 35.97 -1.71
N THR A 310 17.39 36.91 -2.53
CA THR A 310 17.94 38.26 -2.70
C THR A 310 17.74 39.17 -1.50
N ASP A 311 16.79 38.84 -0.61
CA ASP A 311 16.49 39.64 0.59
C ASP A 311 17.52 39.41 1.71
N PHE A 312 18.45 38.46 1.50
CA PHE A 312 19.46 38.08 2.47
C PHE A 312 20.86 38.50 2.03
N GLU A 313 21.70 38.82 3.02
CA GLU A 313 23.10 39.19 2.81
C GLU A 313 23.92 37.97 2.43
N LEU A 314 23.95 37.68 1.13
CA LEU A 314 24.78 36.64 0.54
C LEU A 314 25.94 37.24 -0.24
N SER A 315 27.06 36.53 -0.31
CA SER A 315 28.20 36.87 -1.15
C SER A 315 27.78 36.96 -2.62
N VAL A 316 28.49 37.82 -3.38
CA VAL A 316 28.23 37.99 -4.82
C VAL A 316 28.34 36.66 -5.58
N ARG A 317 29.24 35.77 -5.12
CA ARG A 317 29.41 34.43 -5.66
C ARG A 317 28.16 33.58 -5.43
N SER A 318 27.69 33.48 -4.19
CA SER A 318 26.53 32.66 -3.84
C SER A 318 25.27 33.15 -4.56
N ARG A 319 25.03 34.48 -4.62
CA ARG A 319 23.91 35.06 -5.37
C ARG A 319 23.93 34.71 -6.85
N ASN A 320 25.07 34.91 -7.53
CA ASN A 320 25.18 34.63 -8.96
C ASN A 320 24.99 33.13 -9.27
N CYS A 321 25.43 32.25 -8.36
CA CYS A 321 25.26 30.81 -8.52
C CYS A 321 23.80 30.37 -8.29
N LEU A 322 23.13 30.88 -7.25
CA LEU A 322 21.71 30.58 -7.00
C LEU A 322 20.84 31.06 -8.17
N GLN A 323 21.11 32.26 -8.70
CA GLN A 323 20.42 32.80 -9.87
C GLN A 323 20.66 31.93 -11.12
N ALA A 324 21.89 31.45 -11.34
CA ALA A 324 22.21 30.55 -12.45
C ALA A 324 21.54 29.17 -12.32
N MET A 325 21.25 28.73 -11.09
CA MET A 325 20.53 27.49 -10.78
C MET A 325 19.00 27.68 -10.68
N ASN A 326 18.50 28.89 -11.00
CA ASN A 326 17.09 29.24 -10.92
C ASN A 326 16.47 29.06 -9.51
N ILE A 327 17.30 29.21 -8.47
CA ILE A 327 16.90 29.17 -7.06
C ILE A 327 16.57 30.60 -6.64
N ILE A 328 15.29 30.90 -6.43
CA ILE A 328 14.80 32.27 -6.23
C ILE A 328 14.32 32.53 -4.80
N SER A 329 13.99 31.50 -4.03
CA SER A 329 13.42 31.60 -2.69
C SER A 329 14.08 30.67 -1.67
N LEU A 330 13.84 30.90 -0.37
CA LEU A 330 14.23 29.95 0.68
C LEU A 330 13.55 28.58 0.49
N GLY A 331 12.34 28.54 -0.07
CA GLY A 331 11.63 27.32 -0.43
C GLY A 331 12.42 26.46 -1.41
N ASP A 332 12.93 27.07 -2.49
CA ASP A 332 13.71 26.35 -3.51
C ASP A 332 14.99 25.74 -2.92
N LEU A 333 15.64 26.43 -1.97
CA LEU A 333 16.81 25.92 -1.24
C LEU A 333 16.49 24.70 -0.35
N THR A 334 15.24 24.58 0.10
CA THR A 334 14.78 23.41 0.86
C THR A 334 14.44 22.22 -0.04
N GLU A 335 14.37 22.46 -1.34
CA GLU A 335 13.97 21.52 -2.37
C GLU A 335 15.16 20.95 -3.15
N VAL A 336 16.31 21.64 -3.16
CA VAL A 336 17.56 21.13 -3.75
C VAL A 336 18.42 20.37 -2.74
N SER A 337 19.20 19.42 -3.24
CA SER A 337 20.23 18.73 -2.46
C SER A 337 21.55 19.50 -2.41
N GLU A 338 22.36 19.22 -1.40
CA GLU A 338 23.71 19.81 -1.31
C GLU A 338 24.61 19.36 -2.47
N GLN A 339 24.40 18.15 -2.99
CA GLN A 339 25.14 17.62 -4.13
C GLN A 339 24.83 18.39 -5.42
N GLU A 340 23.56 18.75 -5.64
CA GLU A 340 23.14 19.56 -6.78
C GLU A 340 23.70 20.98 -6.70
N LEU A 341 23.72 21.58 -5.50
CA LEU A 341 24.35 22.89 -5.28
C LEU A 341 25.85 22.84 -5.58
N LEU A 342 26.56 21.82 -5.09
CA LEU A 342 28.00 21.63 -5.33
C LEU A 342 28.34 21.29 -6.79
N ALA A 343 27.40 20.72 -7.55
CA ALA A 343 27.55 20.51 -8.99
C ALA A 343 27.44 21.80 -9.80
N GLY A 344 26.95 22.89 -9.19
CA GLY A 344 26.80 24.20 -9.80
C GLY A 344 28.14 24.83 -10.20
N LYS A 345 28.22 25.37 -11.41
CA LYS A 345 29.42 26.04 -11.93
C LYS A 345 29.80 27.22 -11.04
N ASN A 346 31.03 27.21 -10.50
CA ASN A 346 31.57 28.20 -9.57
C ASN A 346 30.91 28.25 -8.17
N PHE A 347 30.09 27.25 -7.83
CA PHE A 347 29.63 27.00 -6.47
C PHE A 347 30.67 26.14 -5.74
N GLY A 348 30.98 26.45 -4.49
CA GLY A 348 31.99 25.73 -3.72
C GLY A 348 31.66 25.69 -2.24
N GLU A 349 32.49 24.99 -1.46
CA GLU A 349 32.26 24.71 -0.03
C GLU A 349 31.96 25.98 0.80
N THR A 350 32.64 27.09 0.52
CA THR A 350 32.39 28.36 1.21
C THR A 350 30.98 28.92 0.94
N SER A 351 30.48 28.79 -0.30
CA SER A 351 29.12 29.16 -0.66
C SER A 351 28.10 28.19 -0.05
N LEU A 352 28.43 26.90 0.02
CA LEU A 352 27.56 25.91 0.67
C LEU A 352 27.40 26.18 2.17
N MET A 353 28.49 26.50 2.88
CA MET A 353 28.42 26.89 4.29
C MET A 353 27.58 28.14 4.51
N GLU A 354 27.73 29.16 3.65
CA GLU A 354 26.94 30.39 3.70
C GLU A 354 25.43 30.11 3.53
N ILE A 355 25.04 29.19 2.63
CA ILE A 355 23.65 28.77 2.46
C ILE A 355 23.14 27.94 3.65
N ARG A 356 23.96 27.07 4.24
CA ARG A 356 23.60 26.32 5.44
C ARG A 356 23.33 27.26 6.62
N GLU A 357 24.20 28.23 6.84
CA GLU A 357 24.07 29.22 7.92
C GLU A 357 22.80 30.07 7.72
N LEU A 358 22.54 30.52 6.48
CA LEU A 358 21.31 31.24 6.14
C LEU A 358 20.05 30.46 6.50
N LEU A 359 19.96 29.19 6.09
CA LEU A 359 18.78 28.36 6.35
C LEU A 359 18.66 28.03 7.84
N GLN A 360 19.78 27.72 8.50
CA GLN A 360 19.80 27.42 9.93
C GLN A 360 19.33 28.60 10.78
N ALA A 361 19.72 29.83 10.43
CA ALA A 361 19.25 31.06 11.08
C ALA A 361 17.73 31.24 10.99
N HIS A 362 17.08 30.58 10.03
CA HIS A 362 15.63 30.57 9.81
C HIS A 362 14.96 29.25 10.22
N GLY A 363 15.70 28.34 10.87
CA GLY A 363 15.19 27.04 11.31
C GLY A 363 14.92 26.04 10.17
N LEU A 364 15.54 26.25 9.01
CA LEU A 364 15.41 25.42 7.81
C LEU A 364 16.70 24.62 7.56
N ARG A 365 16.61 23.59 6.71
CA ARG A 365 17.76 22.82 6.21
C ARG A 365 17.70 22.65 4.70
N ILE A 366 18.87 22.56 4.06
CA ILE A 366 18.98 22.22 2.64
C ILE A 366 18.31 20.86 2.41
N GLY A 367 17.47 20.76 1.39
CA GLY A 367 16.85 19.48 1.02
C GLY A 367 15.78 18.93 1.98
N GLN A 368 15.36 19.67 3.02
CA GLN A 368 14.32 19.18 3.95
C GLN A 368 12.97 18.85 3.28
N ASN A 369 12.71 19.40 2.09
CA ASN A 369 11.50 19.16 1.28
C ASN A 369 11.78 18.34 0.00
N LEU A 370 12.96 17.72 -0.16
CA LEU A 370 13.32 16.87 -1.32
C LEU A 370 12.27 15.76 -1.61
N HIS A 371 11.61 15.25 -0.57
CA HIS A 371 10.56 14.23 -0.71
C HIS A 371 9.26 14.76 -1.37
N LYS A 372 9.00 16.07 -1.32
CA LYS A 372 7.80 16.69 -1.95
C LYS A 372 7.96 16.89 -3.46
N ILE A 373 9.19 16.97 -3.98
CA ILE A 373 9.49 17.08 -5.42
C ILE A 373 9.29 15.74 -6.12
N HIS A 374 9.72 14.64 -5.50
CA HIS A 374 9.43 13.30 -5.99
C HIS A 374 7.92 13.00 -6.06
N SER A 375 7.09 13.78 -5.34
CA SER A 375 5.62 13.74 -5.45
C SER A 375 5.10 14.61 -6.61
N ARG A 376 5.82 15.65 -7.04
CA ARG A 376 5.42 16.56 -8.13
C ARG A 376 5.93 16.12 -9.51
N GLU A 377 7.09 15.46 -9.60
CA GLU A 377 7.54 14.87 -10.87
C GLU A 377 6.70 13.67 -11.31
N HIS A 378 5.92 13.07 -10.40
CA HIS A 378 4.88 12.11 -10.75
C HIS A 378 3.52 12.75 -11.13
N ILE A 379 3.43 14.08 -11.24
CA ILE A 379 2.19 14.81 -11.58
C ILE A 379 2.29 15.60 -12.90
N VAL A 380 3.45 15.68 -13.54
CA VAL A 380 3.60 16.37 -14.83
C VAL A 380 3.83 15.36 -15.95
N ASP A 381 2.78 14.64 -16.37
CA ASP A 381 2.43 14.45 -17.79
C ASP A 381 1.12 13.65 -17.96
N GLN A 382 -0.04 14.22 -17.61
CA GLN A 382 -1.35 13.76 -18.12
C GLN A 382 -2.31 14.93 -18.37
N SER A 383 -1.80 16.03 -18.93
CA SER A 383 -2.65 17.11 -19.44
C SER A 383 -2.37 17.38 -20.90
N LEU A 384 -2.80 16.46 -21.77
CA LEU A 384 -3.28 16.78 -23.11
C LEU A 384 -4.49 15.90 -23.45
N SER A 385 -5.65 16.57 -23.44
CA SER A 385 -7.02 16.19 -23.82
C SER A 385 -7.13 15.65 -25.26
N PRO A 386 -8.31 15.16 -25.72
CA PRO A 386 -9.62 15.02 -25.05
C PRO A 386 -10.07 13.60 -24.72
#